data_AF-A0A814A8Y9-F1
#
_entry.id   AF-A0A814A8Y9-F1
#
_cell.length_a   1.000
_cell.length_b   1.000
_cell.length_c   1.000
_cell.angle_alpha   90.00
_cell.angle_beta   90.00
_cell.angle_gamma   90.00
#
_symmetry.space_group_name_H-M   'P 1'
#
loop_
_entity.id
_entity.type
_entity.pdbx_description
1 polymer ?
#
loop_
_entity_poly.entity_id
_entity_poly.type
_entity_poly.pdbx_seq_one_letter_code
_entity_poly.pdbx_strand_id
1 'polypeptide(L)'
;MYQVLVRVVSRYAPVITFPVAVILGFIGYSIESVVTNKKTPYLEMSIEEKREQRLLNVEELENLKKMPKTMFEKNDPKDLK
;
A
#
# COMPACT_ATOMS: atom_id res chain seq x y z
N MET A 1 43.90 -26.16 10.92
CA MET A 1 43.43 -25.06 11.79
C MET A 1 42.28 -24.27 11.14
N TYR A 2 42.53 -23.51 10.07
CA TYR A 2 41.49 -22.74 9.36
C TYR A 2 40.30 -23.59 8.85
N GLN A 3 40.58 -24.77 8.28
CA GLN A 3 39.53 -25.67 7.77
C GLN A 3 38.57 -26.17 8.86
N VAL A 4 39.05 -26.31 10.10
CA VAL A 4 38.22 -26.70 11.24
C VAL A 4 37.33 -25.55 11.66
N LEU A 5 37.89 -24.34 11.73
CA LEU A 5 37.14 -23.11 12.04
C LEU A 5 36.02 -22.86 11.04
N VAL A 6 36.30 -22.90 9.73
CA VAL A 6 35.28 -22.71 8.69
C VAL A 6 34.18 -23.75 8.81
N ARG A 7 34.53 -25.02 9.04
CA ARG A 7 33.54 -26.11 9.17
C ARG A 7 32.66 -25.98 10.41
N VAL A 8 33.21 -25.54 11.52
CA VAL A 8 32.46 -25.26 12.76
C VAL A 8 31.54 -24.06 12.56
N VAL A 9 32.06 -22.95 12.02
CA VAL A 9 31.27 -21.75 11.74
C VAL A 9 30.14 -22.06 10.77
N SER A 10 30.39 -22.70 9.64
CA SER A 10 29.33 -23.02 8.66
C SER A 10 28.26 -23.96 9.23
N ARG A 11 28.61 -24.83 10.18
CA ARG A 11 27.65 -25.75 10.82
C ARG A 11 26.74 -25.06 11.83
N TYR A 12 27.29 -24.15 12.63
CA TYR A 12 26.54 -23.45 13.69
C TYR A 12 26.04 -22.07 13.26
N ALA A 13 26.50 -21.55 12.13
CA ALA A 13 26.06 -20.27 11.59
C ALA A 13 24.54 -20.20 11.50
N PRO A 14 23.79 -21.16 10.92
CA PRO A 14 22.33 -21.07 10.84
C PRO A 14 21.66 -20.97 12.22
N VAL A 15 22.21 -21.66 13.23
CA VAL A 15 21.67 -21.69 14.59
C VAL A 15 21.79 -20.34 15.28
N ILE A 16 22.84 -19.58 14.97
CA ILE A 16 23.12 -18.27 15.57
C ILE A 16 22.53 -17.14 14.72
N THR A 17 22.66 -17.22 13.40
CA THR A 17 22.20 -16.17 12.49
C THR A 17 20.69 -16.10 12.43
N PHE A 18 19.97 -17.23 12.56
CA PHE A 18 18.52 -17.25 12.55
C PHE A 18 17.89 -16.41 13.70
N PRO A 19 18.20 -16.65 14.98
CA PRO A 19 17.64 -15.83 16.06
C PRO A 19 18.07 -14.36 15.97
N VAL A 20 19.31 -14.09 15.53
CA VAL A 20 19.77 -12.72 15.29
C VAL A 20 18.96 -12.03 14.19
N ALA A 21 18.69 -12.73 13.08
CA ALA A 21 17.87 -12.21 11.98
C ALA A 21 16.42 -11.95 12.43
N VAL A 22 15.84 -12.80 13.27
CA VAL A 22 14.51 -12.58 13.84
C VAL A 22 14.48 -11.30 14.69
N ILE A 23 15.47 -11.10 15.56
CA ILE A 23 15.59 -9.90 16.40
C ILE A 23 15.73 -8.65 15.52
N LEU A 24 16.62 -8.68 14.53
CA LEU A 24 16.81 -7.57 13.60
C LEU A 24 15.54 -7.30 12.77
N GLY A 25 14.80 -8.34 12.37
CA GLY A 25 13.52 -8.21 11.69
C GLY A 25 12.47 -7.52 12.57
N PHE A 26 12.41 -7.87 13.86
CA PHE A 26 11.50 -7.24 14.81
C PHE A 26 11.81 -5.75 15.05
N ILE A 27 13.10 -5.43 15.19
CA ILE A 27 13.59 -4.05 15.31
C ILE A 27 13.29 -3.29 14.01
N GLY A 28 13.59 -3.87 12.86
CA GLY A 28 13.34 -3.29 11.55
C GLY A 28 11.86 -3.01 11.31
N TYR A 29 10.98 -3.94 11.67
CA TYR A 29 9.52 -3.75 11.60
C TYR A 29 9.05 -2.57 12.47
N SER A 30 9.63 -2.44 13.67
CA SER A 30 9.32 -1.32 14.56
C SER A 30 9.80 0.01 13.97
N ILE A 31 10.99 0.05 13.37
CA ILE A 31 11.53 1.25 12.71
C ILE A 31 10.73 1.59 11.45
N GLU A 32 10.32 0.58 10.66
CA GLU A 32 9.48 0.77 9.48
C GLU A 32 8.17 1.47 9.83
N SER A 33 7.57 1.13 10.98
CA SER A 33 6.34 1.77 11.47
C SER A 33 6.52 3.26 11.80
N VAL A 34 7.72 3.67 12.24
CA VAL A 34 8.03 5.07 12.59
C VAL A 34 8.43 5.88 11.36
N VAL A 35 9.20 5.30 10.46
CA VAL A 35 9.73 5.97 9.26
C VAL A 35 8.68 6.03 8.15
N THR A 36 7.87 4.98 7.99
CA THR A 36 6.85 4.94 6.95
C THR A 36 5.57 5.58 7.46
N ASN A 37 5.19 6.72 6.89
CA ASN A 37 3.82 7.23 7.00
C ASN A 37 2.85 6.32 6.22
N LYS A 38 2.58 5.09 6.69
CA LYS A 38 1.50 4.24 6.17
C LYS A 38 0.16 4.79 6.64
N LYS A 39 -0.16 6.03 6.25
CA LYS A 39 -1.53 6.54 6.25
C LYS A 39 -2.22 6.04 4.99
N THR A 40 -2.25 4.72 4.78
CA THR A 40 -3.33 4.15 3.97
C THR A 40 -4.54 4.23 4.88
N PRO A 41 -5.49 5.16 4.64
CA PRO A 41 -6.69 5.22 5.46
C PRO A 41 -7.32 3.83 5.41
N TYR A 42 -7.60 3.27 6.58
CA TYR A 42 -8.44 2.09 6.64
C TYR A 42 -9.76 2.48 5.97
N LEU A 43 -10.09 1.80 4.87
CA LEU A 43 -11.36 2.04 4.20
C LEU A 43 -12.44 1.49 5.13
N GLU A 44 -13.32 2.35 5.62
CA GLU A 44 -14.44 1.96 6.50
C GLU A 44 -15.37 0.93 5.82
N MET A 45 -15.33 0.87 4.50
CA MET A 45 -16.14 0.01 3.65
C MET A 45 -15.29 -0.65 2.57
N SER A 46 -15.74 -1.80 2.10
CA SER A 46 -15.14 -2.46 0.94
C SER A 46 -15.25 -1.57 -0.31
N ILE A 47 -14.37 -1.80 -1.28
CA ILE A 47 -14.42 -1.07 -2.56
C ILE A 47 -15.75 -1.32 -3.29
N GLU A 48 -16.35 -2.50 -3.11
CA GLU A 48 -17.64 -2.87 -3.67
C GLU A 48 -18.77 -2.07 -3.02
N GLU A 49 -18.82 -2.04 -1.69
CA GLU A 49 -19.79 -1.22 -0.94
C GLU A 49 -19.71 0.26 -1.32
N LYS A 50 -18.50 0.79 -1.49
CA LYS A 50 -18.29 2.17 -1.94
C LYS A 50 -18.76 2.42 -3.38
N ARG A 51 -18.75 1.41 -4.25
CA ARG A 51 -19.29 1.51 -5.61
C ARG A 51 -20.81 1.49 -5.57
N GLU A 52 -21.39 0.61 -4.79
CA GLU A 52 -22.84 0.51 -4.62
C GLU A 52 -23.43 1.78 -4.01
N GLN A 53 -22.79 2.35 -2.98
CA GLN A 53 -23.23 3.62 -2.40
C GLN A 53 -23.25 4.78 -3.40
N ARG A 54 -22.24 4.87 -4.29
CA ARG A 54 -22.22 5.90 -5.35
C ARG A 54 -23.34 5.73 -6.38
N LEU A 55 -23.81 4.50 -6.57
CA LEU A 55 -24.95 4.21 -7.46
C LEU A 55 -26.28 4.51 -6.78
N LEU A 56 -26.36 4.35 -5.45
CA LEU A 56 -27.54 4.63 -4.64
C LEU A 56 -27.71 6.12 -4.31
N ASN A 57 -26.61 6.89 -4.30
CA ASN A 57 -26.64 8.31 -4.01
C ASN A 57 -27.03 9.13 -5.26
N VAL A 58 -28.33 9.46 -5.38
CA VAL A 58 -28.93 10.13 -6.53
C VAL A 58 -28.29 11.50 -6.81
N GLU A 59 -27.98 12.27 -5.77
CA GLU A 59 -27.37 13.60 -5.91
C GLU A 59 -25.94 13.52 -6.45
N GLU A 60 -25.16 12.53 -6.00
CA GLU A 60 -23.82 12.27 -6.51
C GLU A 60 -23.87 11.75 -7.96
N LEU A 61 -24.85 10.90 -8.28
CA LEU A 61 -25.07 10.39 -9.63
C LEU A 61 -25.43 11.51 -10.63
N GLU A 62 -26.27 12.46 -10.21
CA GLU A 62 -26.60 13.64 -11.04
C GLU A 62 -25.38 14.55 -11.25
N ASN A 63 -24.55 14.73 -10.23
CA ASN A 63 -23.31 15.51 -10.35
C ASN A 63 -22.27 14.82 -11.23
N LEU A 64 -22.14 13.50 -11.16
CA LEU A 64 -21.31 12.71 -12.09
C LEU A 64 -21.81 12.82 -13.53
N LYS A 65 -23.13 12.89 -13.74
CA LYS A 65 -23.72 13.05 -15.07
C LYS A 65 -23.49 14.45 -15.67
N LYS A 66 -23.31 15.47 -14.82
CA LYS A 66 -22.99 16.85 -15.22
C LYS A 66 -21.50 17.05 -15.55
N MET A 67 -20.62 16.17 -15.07
CA MET A 67 -19.19 16.25 -15.40
C MET A 67 -18.91 15.80 -16.84
N PRO A 68 -17.93 16.42 -17.52
CA PRO A 68 -17.49 15.95 -18.82
C PRO A 68 -16.89 14.55 -18.68
N LYS A 69 -17.33 13.62 -19.52
CA LYS A 69 -16.92 12.21 -19.48
C LYS A 69 -15.48 12.06 -19.93
N THR A 70 -14.99 13.01 -20.73
CA THR A 70 -13.64 12.99 -21.27
C THR A 70 -12.96 14.35 -21.13
N MET A 71 -11.62 14.35 -21.19
CA MET A 71 -10.81 15.57 -21.09
C MET A 71 -11.11 16.58 -22.23
N PHE A 72 -11.67 16.12 -23.35
CA PHE A 72 -11.94 16.92 -24.54
C PHE A 72 -13.27 17.67 -24.46
N GLU A 73 -14.28 17.09 -23.83
CA GLU A 73 -15.59 17.72 -23.61
C GLU A 73 -15.50 18.91 -22.65
N LYS A 74 -14.38 19.06 -21.93
CA LYS A 74 -14.16 20.15 -20.97
C LYS A 74 -13.92 21.51 -21.63
N ASN A 75 -13.63 21.54 -22.95
CA ASN A 75 -13.36 22.75 -23.71
C ASN A 75 -14.03 22.68 -25.10
N ASP A 76 -15.28 22.23 -25.14
CA ASP A 76 -16.02 22.14 -26.38
C ASP A 76 -16.33 23.55 -26.93
N PRO A 77 -16.07 23.83 -28.22
CA PRO A 77 -16.24 25.17 -28.80
C PRO A 77 -17.69 25.65 -28.84
N LYS A 78 -18.66 24.78 -28.50
CA LYS A 78 -20.08 25.11 -28.36
C LYS A 78 -20.39 25.86 -27.06
N ASP A 79 -19.56 25.70 -26.03
CA ASP A 79 -19.74 26.29 -24.71
C ASP A 79 -19.02 27.65 -24.55
N LEU A 80 -18.26 28.07 -25.58
CA LEU A 80 -17.46 29.31 -25.63
C LEU A 80 -18.20 30.50 -26.29
N LYS A 81 -19.53 30.48 -26.35
CA LYS A 81 -20.36 31.53 -26.99
C LYS A 81 -20.83 32.60 -26.04
#